data_AF-A0A2I1HWU1-F1
#
_entry.id   AF-A0A2I1HWU1-F1
#
_cell.length_a   1.000
_cell.length_b   1.000
_cell.length_c   1.000
_cell.angle_alpha   90.00
_cell.angle_beta   90.00
_cell.angle_gamma   90.00
#
_symmetry.space_group_name_H-M   'P 1'
#
loop_
_entity.id
_entity.type
_entity.pdbx_description
1 polymer ?
#
loop_
_entity_poly.entity_id
_entity_poly.type
_entity_poly.pdbx_seq_one_letter_code
_entity_poly.pdbx_strand_id
1 'polypeptide(L)'
;MAFYWRGKQIYTKRGPRNDDDDKGWTTFLMDTREPLMIPNIEELSKFLVNSLGFTDNLKEISMYIDDKLVTKVSKKMQDPESIDITSRFNTFSSKNMFNLTS
;
A
#
# COMPACT_ATOMS: atom_id res chain seq x y z
N MET A 1 4.64 -14.66 10.44
CA MET A 1 3.53 -14.72 11.43
C MET A 1 2.37 -15.47 10.80
N ALA A 2 1.80 -16.47 11.47
CA ALA A 2 0.70 -17.26 10.95
C ALA A 2 -0.61 -16.91 11.65
N PHE A 3 -1.68 -16.74 10.88
CA PHE A 3 -3.06 -16.64 11.31
C PHE A 3 -3.77 -17.95 11.01
N TYR A 4 -4.49 -18.50 11.98
CA TYR A 4 -5.23 -19.75 11.79
C TYR A 4 -6.58 -19.71 12.51
N TRP A 5 -7.55 -20.41 11.94
CA TRP A 5 -8.91 -20.46 12.46
C TRP A 5 -9.06 -21.54 13.52
N ARG A 6 -9.76 -21.22 14.62
CA ARG A 6 -10.29 -22.20 15.58
C ARG A 6 -11.76 -21.87 15.83
N GLY A 7 -12.67 -22.75 15.42
CA GLY A 7 -14.09 -22.45 15.47
C GLY A 7 -14.38 -21.20 14.64
N LYS A 8 -14.99 -20.16 15.22
CA LYS A 8 -15.32 -18.88 14.56
C LYS A 8 -14.28 -17.76 14.79
N GLN A 9 -13.14 -18.07 15.41
CA GLN A 9 -12.16 -17.08 15.85
C GLN A 9 -10.80 -17.28 15.17
N ILE A 10 -10.10 -16.17 14.90
CA ILE A 10 -8.74 -16.15 14.36
C ILE A 10 -7.73 -16.07 15.52
N TYR A 11 -6.70 -16.90 15.46
CA TYR A 11 -5.56 -16.91 16.37
C TYR A 11 -4.28 -16.62 15.61
N THR A 12 -3.24 -16.16 16.33
CA THR A 12 -1.92 -15.89 15.74
C THR A 12 -0.82 -16.69 16.41
N LYS A 13 0.16 -17.10 15.62
CA LYS A 13 1.41 -17.70 16.10
C LYS A 13 2.59 -17.08 15.36
N ARG A 14 3.65 -16.77 16.11
CA ARG A 14 4.94 -16.35 15.54
C ARG A 14 5.82 -17.59 15.40
N GLY A 15 6.38 -17.78 14.21
CA GLY A 15 7.35 -18.85 13.92
C GLY A 15 8.78 -18.30 13.92
N PRO A 16 9.78 -19.17 13.99
CA PRO A 16 11.18 -18.77 13.80
C PRO A 16 11.34 -18.17 12.40
N ARG A 17 12.16 -17.12 12.28
CA ARG A 17 12.59 -16.59 10.98
C ARG A 17 13.97 -17.14 10.71
N ASN A 18 14.17 -17.76 9.55
CA ASN A 18 15.52 -18.08 9.09
C ASN A 18 16.15 -16.76 8.64
N ASP A 19 17.20 -16.33 9.32
CA ASP A 19 17.79 -14.99 9.11
C ASP A 19 18.48 -14.82 7.76
N ASP A 20 18.75 -15.92 7.04
CA ASP A 20 19.45 -15.89 5.75
C ASP A 20 18.51 -15.62 4.55
N ASP A 21 17.31 -16.20 4.53
CA ASP A 21 16.41 -16.08 3.35
C ASP A 21 15.50 -14.84 3.39
N ASP A 22 15.10 -14.40 4.60
CA ASP A 22 14.04 -13.41 4.80
C ASP A 22 14.54 -12.09 5.40
N LYS A 23 15.83 -11.75 5.25
CA LYS A 23 16.42 -10.59 5.94
C LYS A 23 15.76 -9.28 5.51
N GLY A 24 14.90 -8.76 6.38
CA GLY A 24 14.17 -7.49 6.20
C GLY A 24 12.70 -7.64 5.82
N TRP A 25 12.23 -8.86 5.54
CA TRP A 25 10.85 -9.12 5.13
C TRP A 25 9.94 -9.51 6.30
N THR A 26 8.69 -9.06 6.25
CA THR A 26 7.65 -9.52 7.17
C THR A 26 6.66 -10.39 6.40
N THR A 27 6.66 -11.69 6.70
CA THR A 27 5.79 -12.65 6.04
C THR A 27 4.58 -12.98 6.91
N PHE A 28 3.38 -12.92 6.32
CA PHE A 28 2.14 -13.37 6.93
C PHE A 28 1.61 -14.60 6.21
N LEU A 29 1.26 -15.65 6.95
CA LEU A 29 0.53 -16.81 6.45
C LEU A 29 -0.90 -16.73 6.98
N MET A 30 -1.89 -16.81 6.11
CA MET A 30 -3.30 -16.75 6.49
C MET A 30 -4.13 -17.64 5.56
N ASP A 31 -4.56 -18.77 6.08
CA ASP A 31 -5.46 -19.65 5.34
C ASP A 31 -6.89 -19.11 5.37
N THR A 32 -7.62 -19.34 4.28
CA THR A 32 -9.04 -19.04 4.23
C THR A 32 -9.79 -19.98 5.18
N ARG A 33 -10.88 -19.49 5.77
CA ARG A 33 -11.69 -20.31 6.68
C ARG A 33 -12.31 -21.51 5.96
N GLU A 34 -12.82 -21.22 4.77
CA GLU A 34 -13.48 -22.14 3.87
C GLU A 34 -12.88 -21.89 2.47
N PRO A 35 -12.95 -22.86 1.54
CA PRO A 35 -12.46 -22.66 0.18
C PRO A 35 -13.12 -21.43 -0.46
N LEU A 36 -12.31 -20.45 -0.87
CA LEU A 36 -12.79 -19.28 -1.59
C LEU A 36 -12.63 -19.48 -3.08
N MET A 37 -13.57 -18.94 -3.86
CA MET A 37 -13.37 -18.77 -5.29
C MET A 37 -12.37 -17.64 -5.52
N ILE A 38 -11.55 -17.78 -6.56
CA ILE A 38 -10.65 -16.70 -6.99
C ILE A 38 -11.52 -15.48 -7.35
N PRO A 39 -11.24 -14.29 -6.80
CA PRO A 39 -12.02 -13.09 -7.09
C PRO A 39 -11.83 -12.65 -8.54
N ASN A 40 -12.69 -11.74 -9.01
CA ASN A 40 -12.45 -11.09 -10.29
C ASN A 40 -11.14 -10.29 -10.22
N ILE A 41 -10.14 -10.74 -10.97
CA ILE A 41 -8.79 -10.17 -10.96
C ILE A 41 -8.79 -8.71 -11.40
N GLU A 42 -9.63 -8.33 -12.36
CA GLU A 42 -9.70 -6.96 -12.85
C GLU A 42 -10.27 -6.01 -11.79
N GLU A 43 -11.35 -6.41 -11.12
CA GLU A 43 -11.95 -5.63 -10.02
C GLU A 43 -10.99 -5.50 -8.85
N LEU A 44 -10.33 -6.60 -8.45
CA LEU A 44 -9.32 -6.59 -7.41
C LEU A 44 -8.14 -5.69 -7.79
N SER A 45 -7.69 -5.73 -9.04
CA SER A 45 -6.61 -4.88 -9.53
C SER A 45 -6.98 -3.40 -9.47
N LYS A 46 -8.20 -3.03 -9.89
CA LYS A 46 -8.72 -1.65 -9.77
C LYS A 46 -8.74 -1.20 -8.31
N PHE A 47 -9.18 -2.06 -7.40
CA PHE A 47 -9.15 -1.78 -5.97
C PHE A 47 -7.73 -1.54 -5.45
N LEU A 48 -6.75 -2.38 -5.83
CA LEU A 48 -5.35 -2.25 -5.43
C LEU A 48 -4.71 -0.96 -5.96
N VAL A 49 -4.98 -0.61 -7.23
CA VAL A 49 -4.50 0.65 -7.84
C VAL A 49 -5.02 1.86 -7.07
N ASN A 50 -6.33 1.91 -6.82
CA ASN A 50 -6.94 3.01 -6.08
C ASN A 50 -6.37 3.11 -4.67
N SER A 51 -6.24 1.98 -3.96
CA SER A 51 -5.70 1.93 -2.60
C SER A 51 -4.24 2.36 -2.55
N LEU A 52 -3.42 1.96 -3.54
CA LEU A 52 -2.01 2.33 -3.61
C LEU A 52 -1.84 3.84 -3.70
N GLY A 53 -2.74 4.57 -4.38
CA GLY A 53 -2.70 6.03 -4.47
C GLY A 53 -2.71 6.76 -3.11
N PHE A 54 -3.27 6.14 -2.06
CA PHE A 54 -3.42 6.74 -0.73
C PHE A 54 -2.38 6.27 0.30
N THR A 55 -1.29 5.66 -0.13
CA THR A 55 -0.20 5.23 0.77
C THR A 55 1.02 6.13 0.60
N ASP A 56 1.78 6.39 1.65
CA ASP A 56 3.00 7.22 1.52
C ASP A 56 4.22 6.38 1.15
N ASN A 57 4.40 5.24 1.82
CA ASN A 57 5.63 4.45 1.74
C ASN A 57 5.53 3.20 0.85
N LEU A 58 4.31 2.66 0.66
CA LEU A 58 4.12 1.48 -0.19
C LEU A 58 4.21 1.91 -1.66
N LYS A 59 5.15 1.35 -2.43
CA LYS A 59 5.39 1.76 -3.83
C LYS A 59 4.97 0.72 -4.87
N GLU A 60 4.94 -0.54 -4.47
CA GLU A 60 4.73 -1.66 -5.38
C GLU A 60 3.90 -2.75 -4.68
N ILE A 61 2.99 -3.37 -5.45
CA ILE A 61 2.21 -4.53 -5.06
C ILE A 61 2.32 -5.55 -6.18
N SER A 62 2.70 -6.79 -5.84
CA SER A 62 2.74 -7.92 -6.78
C SER A 62 1.84 -9.03 -6.24
N MET A 63 0.95 -9.53 -7.09
CA MET A 63 -0.01 -10.58 -6.75
C MET A 63 0.26 -11.84 -7.57
N TYR A 64 0.31 -12.98 -6.89
CA TYR A 64 0.58 -14.29 -7.47
C TYR A 64 -0.55 -15.26 -7.18
N ILE A 65 -0.86 -16.13 -8.14
CA ILE A 65 -1.77 -17.28 -7.98
C ILE A 65 -1.02 -18.49 -8.52
N ASP A 66 -0.88 -19.54 -7.70
CA ASP A 66 -0.11 -20.74 -8.04
C ASP A 66 1.27 -20.40 -8.62
N ASP A 67 1.99 -19.51 -7.92
CA ASP A 67 3.32 -18.99 -8.28
C ASP A 67 3.40 -18.20 -9.60
N LYS A 68 2.27 -17.95 -10.27
CA LYS A 68 2.21 -17.14 -11.49
C LYS A 68 1.87 -15.70 -11.13
N LEU A 69 2.66 -14.75 -11.65
CA LEU A 69 2.38 -13.33 -11.51
C LEU A 69 1.10 -12.99 -12.27
N VAL A 70 0.08 -12.51 -11.54
CA VAL A 70 -1.23 -12.16 -12.10
C VAL A 70 -1.35 -10.65 -12.30
N THR A 71 -0.82 -9.87 -11.37
CA THR A 71 -0.87 -8.40 -11.44
C THR A 71 0.32 -7.80 -10.72
N LYS A 72 0.87 -6.75 -11.32
CA LYS A 72 1.91 -5.91 -10.72
C LYS A 72 1.49 -4.45 -10.85
N VAL A 73 1.34 -3.77 -9.72
CA VAL A 73 1.02 -2.35 -9.65
C VAL A 73 2.20 -1.63 -9.04
N SER A 74 2.65 -0.55 -9.68
CA SER A 74 3.67 0.33 -9.13
C SER A 74 3.22 1.77 -9.25
N LYS A 75 3.62 2.61 -8.29
CA LYS A 75 3.49 4.06 -8.39
C LYS A 75 4.86 4.70 -8.24
N LYS A 76 5.00 5.86 -8.88
CA LYS A 76 6.13 6.74 -8.66
C LYS A 76 5.68 7.85 -7.72
N MET A 77 6.46 8.04 -6.67
CA MET A 77 6.36 9.25 -5.87
C MET A 77 7.06 10.35 -6.65
N GLN A 78 6.32 11.41 -6.97
CA GLN A 78 6.93 12.62 -7.49
C GLN A 78 7.35 13.45 -6.28
N ASP A 79 8.57 13.97 -6.33
CA ASP A 79 8.97 14.97 -5.35
C ASP A 79 8.09 16.21 -5.52
N PRO A 80 7.74 16.92 -4.43
CA PRO A 80 7.04 18.18 -4.55
C PRO A 80 7.82 19.13 -5.47
N GLU A 81 7.23 19.51 -6.59
CA GLU A 81 7.79 20.55 -7.45
C GLU A 81 7.40 21.90 -6.87
N SER A 82 8.39 22.76 -6.61
CA SER A 82 8.16 24.14 -6.21
C SER A 82 7.43 24.86 -7.33
N ILE A 83 6.27 25.42 -7.02
CA ILE A 83 5.54 26.27 -7.96
C ILE A 83 6.02 27.71 -7.75
N ASP A 84 6.52 28.33 -8.82
CA ASP A 84 6.88 29.74 -8.79
C ASP A 84 5.59 30.57 -8.72
N ILE A 85 5.42 31.29 -7.62
CA ILE A 85 4.32 32.24 -7.46
C ILE A 85 4.70 33.50 -8.24
N THR A 86 3.96 33.81 -9.31
CA THR A 86 4.25 35.03 -10.09
C THR A 86 4.09 36.27 -9.23
N SER A 87 4.95 37.27 -9.43
CA SER A 87 4.94 38.54 -8.69
C SER A 87 3.64 39.36 -8.85
N ARG A 88 2.74 38.96 -9.76
CA ARG A 88 1.42 39.56 -9.93
C ARG A 88 0.40 39.09 -8.89
N PHE A 89 0.68 38.02 -8.16
CA PHE A 89 -0.19 37.54 -7.10
C PHE A 89 0.21 38.16 -5.76
N ASN A 90 -0.78 38.66 -5.02
CA ASN A 90 -0.58 39.05 -3.63
C ASN A 90 -0.48 37.77 -2.79
N THR A 91 0.68 37.53 -2.17
CA THR A 91 0.92 36.37 -1.31
C THR A 91 0.35 36.55 0.10
N PHE A 92 -0.17 37.74 0.43
CA PHE A 92 -0.70 38.05 1.75
C PHE A 92 -2.23 38.12 1.76
N SER A 93 -2.83 37.59 2.83
CA SER A 93 -4.24 37.89 3.14
C SER A 93 -4.40 39.34 3.59
N SER A 94 -5.62 39.88 3.53
CA SER A 94 -5.91 41.30 3.85
C SER A 94 -5.49 41.75 5.26
N LYS A 95 -5.30 40.81 6.20
CA LYS A 95 -4.83 41.07 7.56
C LYS A 95 -3.43 40.51 7.86
N ASN A 96 -2.68 40.09 6.84
CA ASN A 96 -1.38 39.42 6.98
C ASN A 96 -1.40 38.17 7.88
N MET A 97 -2.55 37.50 8.01
CA MET A 97 -2.70 36.32 8.86
C MET A 97 -2.24 35.02 8.17
N PHE A 98 -1.99 35.07 6.87
CA PHE A 98 -1.52 33.96 6.06
C PHE A 98 -0.63 34.51 4.95
N ASN A 99 0.53 33.88 4.78
CA ASN A 99 1.48 34.18 3.71
C ASN A 99 1.64 32.92 2.85
N LEU A 100 1.33 33.03 1.56
CA LEU A 100 1.53 31.97 0.60
C LEU A 100 3.02 31.89 0.26
N THR A 101 3.68 30.82 0.69
CA THR A 101 5.08 30.53 0.36
C THR A 101 5.16 29.48 -0.75
N SER A 102 6.17 29.61 -1.63
CA SER A 102 6.54 28.60 -2.63
C SER A 102 7.09 27.34 -1.96
#